data_AF-A0A813INM6-F1
#
_entry.id   AF-A0A813INM6-F1
#
_cell.length_a   1.000
_cell.length_b   1.000
_cell.length_c   1.000
_cell.angle_alpha   90.00
_cell.angle_beta   90.00
_cell.angle_gamma   90.00
#
_symmetry.space_group_name_H-M   'P 1'
#
loop_
_entity.id
_entity.type
_entity.pdbx_description
1 polymer ?
#
loop_
_entity_poly.entity_id
_entity_poly.type
_entity_poly.pdbx_seq_one_letter_code
_entity_poly.pdbx_strand_id
1 'polypeptide(L)'
;VLTLQVAQVAIMFSQRAYGPRWFVPWACMPKVYNYSRRVERLPEECVICMLDFGSSQENLSAITPCNHCFHRACLERWMDLKMECPSCRAPLPIIV
;
A
#
# COMPACT_ATOMS: atom_id res chain seq x y z
N VAL A 1 -39.20 -1.85 16.11
CA VAL A 1 -38.64 -0.47 15.95
C VAL A 1 -37.63 -0.17 17.05
N LEU A 2 -38.01 -0.22 18.33
CA LEU A 2 -37.08 -0.01 19.45
C LEU A 2 -35.90 -1.00 19.47
N THR A 3 -36.16 -2.28 19.21
CA THR A 3 -35.14 -3.34 19.11
C THR A 3 -34.13 -3.08 18.00
N LEU A 4 -34.58 -2.55 16.85
CA LEU A 4 -33.72 -2.19 15.73
C LEU A 4 -32.85 -0.97 16.07
N GLN A 5 -33.39 0.02 16.77
CA GLN A 5 -32.63 1.19 17.22
C GLN A 5 -31.57 0.84 18.27
N VAL A 6 -31.90 -0.02 19.24
CA VAL A 6 -30.94 -0.50 20.24
C VAL A 6 -29.80 -1.28 19.57
N ALA A 7 -30.11 -2.15 18.61
CA ALA A 7 -29.09 -2.86 17.85
C ALA A 7 -28.18 -1.90 17.07
N GLN A 8 -28.74 -0.86 16.44
CA GLN A 8 -27.98 0.14 15.67
C GLN A 8 -27.04 0.96 16.55
N VAL A 9 -27.50 1.38 17.74
CA VAL A 9 -26.67 2.07 18.75
C VAL A 9 -25.57 1.16 19.29
N ALA A 10 -25.88 -0.12 19.55
CA ALA A 10 -24.89 -1.09 20.00
C ALA A 10 -23.79 -1.35 18.95
N ILE A 11 -24.16 -1.42 17.66
CA ILE A 11 -23.19 -1.56 16.56
C ILE A 11 -22.30 -0.32 16.48
N MET A 12 -22.88 0.90 16.54
CA MET A 12 -22.11 2.15 16.51
C MET A 12 -21.14 2.27 17.70
N PHE A 13 -21.59 1.87 18.91
CA PHE A 13 -20.73 1.85 20.09
C PHE A 13 -19.58 0.84 19.95
N SER A 14 -19.89 -0.35 19.42
CA SER A 14 -18.89 -1.39 19.17
C SER A 14 -17.86 -0.96 18.11
N GLN A 15 -18.29 -0.30 17.04
CA GLN A 15 -17.41 0.29 16.02
C GLN A 15 -16.48 1.35 16.61
N ARG A 16 -16.94 2.12 17.60
CA ARG A 16 -16.14 3.15 18.27
C ARG A 16 -15.14 2.57 19.27
N ALA A 17 -15.55 1.55 20.05
CA ALA A 17 -14.70 0.95 21.08
C ALA A 17 -13.57 0.08 20.49
N TYR A 18 -13.87 -0.62 19.40
CA TYR A 18 -12.96 -1.63 18.84
C TYR A 18 -12.47 -1.34 17.43
N GLY A 19 -12.92 -0.22 16.86
CA GLY A 19 -12.60 0.19 15.51
C GLY A 19 -13.37 -0.60 14.44
N PRO A 20 -13.31 -0.14 13.18
CA PRO A 20 -14.02 -0.77 12.07
C PRO A 20 -13.47 -2.18 11.74
N ARG A 21 -12.24 -2.49 12.16
CA ARG A 21 -11.58 -3.78 11.92
C ARG A 21 -12.19 -4.93 12.73
N TRP A 22 -12.97 -4.64 13.78
CA TRP A 22 -13.66 -5.64 14.59
C TRP A 22 -14.61 -6.52 13.78
N PHE A 23 -15.23 -5.98 12.72
CA PHE A 23 -16.16 -6.72 11.86
C PHE A 23 -15.50 -7.36 10.64
N VAL A 24 -14.19 -7.21 10.48
CA VAL A 24 -13.45 -7.77 9.34
C VAL A 24 -12.85 -9.10 9.78
N PRO A 25 -13.30 -10.25 9.25
CA PRO A 25 -12.64 -11.51 9.50
C PRO A 25 -11.16 -11.41 9.15
N TRP A 26 -10.29 -11.99 9.97
CA TRP A 26 -8.84 -11.94 9.77
C TRP A 26 -8.40 -12.41 8.37
N ALA A 27 -9.18 -13.31 7.73
CA ALA A 27 -8.96 -13.79 6.37
C ALA A 27 -9.17 -12.72 5.26
N CYS A 28 -9.97 -11.68 5.51
CA CYS A 28 -10.22 -10.59 4.57
C CYS A 28 -9.22 -9.44 4.72
N MET A 29 -8.29 -9.53 5.66
CA MET A 29 -7.31 -8.48 5.88
C MET A 29 -6.29 -8.49 4.74
N PRO A 30 -6.13 -7.37 4.00
CA PRO A 30 -5.14 -7.32 2.94
C PRO A 30 -3.73 -7.47 3.55
N LYS A 31 -2.88 -8.24 2.86
CA LYS A 31 -1.48 -8.36 3.25
C LYS A 31 -0.78 -7.04 2.98
N VAL A 32 -0.38 -6.37 4.06
CA VAL A 32 0.43 -5.16 4.00
C VAL A 32 1.84 -5.54 3.59
N TYR A 33 2.37 -4.87 2.57
CA TYR A 33 3.74 -5.05 2.14
C TYR A 33 4.55 -3.78 2.41
N ASN A 34 5.73 -3.93 3.02
CA ASN A 34 6.62 -2.81 3.28
C ASN A 34 7.52 -2.55 2.07
N TYR A 35 7.18 -1.51 1.31
CA TYR A 35 7.94 -1.05 0.15
C TYR A 35 9.23 -0.30 0.53
N SER A 36 9.38 0.14 1.77
CA SER A 36 10.50 0.95 2.27
C SER A 36 11.58 0.10 2.94
N ARG A 37 12.07 -0.92 2.24
CA ARG A 37 13.23 -1.72 2.69
C ARG A 37 14.52 -1.12 2.14
N ARG A 38 15.60 -1.17 2.92
CA ARG A 38 16.94 -0.73 2.48
C ARG A 38 17.48 -1.69 1.41
N VAL A 39 17.97 -1.14 0.30
CA VAL A 39 18.75 -1.86 -0.71
C VAL A 39 20.23 -1.52 -0.52
N GLU A 40 21.12 -2.51 -0.60
CA GLU A 40 22.57 -2.27 -0.58
C GLU A 40 23.08 -1.68 -1.91
N ARG A 41 22.42 -2.01 -3.03
CA ARG A 41 22.71 -1.51 -4.37
C ARG A 41 21.44 -1.03 -5.05
N LEU A 42 21.22 0.29 -5.09
CA LEU A 42 20.15 0.85 -5.91
C LEU A 42 20.52 0.76 -7.39
N PRO A 43 19.54 0.56 -8.29
CA PRO A 43 19.74 0.82 -9.72
C PRO A 43 20.13 2.29 -9.94
N GLU A 44 20.76 2.56 -11.09
CA GLU A 44 21.21 3.91 -11.43
C GLU A 44 20.00 4.85 -11.63
N GLU A 45 18.99 4.40 -12.37
CA GLU A 45 17.81 5.18 -12.74
C GLU A 45 16.47 4.50 -12.44
N CYS A 46 15.43 5.31 -12.22
CA CYS A 46 14.06 4.85 -12.10
C CYS A 46 13.40 4.76 -13.49
N VAL A 47 12.97 3.58 -13.93
CA VAL A 47 12.39 3.36 -15.28
C VAL A 47 11.06 4.08 -15.54
N ILE A 48 10.41 4.64 -14.50
CA ILE A 48 9.14 5.38 -14.65
C ILE A 48 9.41 6.85 -15.04
N CYS A 49 10.37 7.49 -14.38
CA CYS A 49 10.69 8.91 -14.60
C CYS A 49 12.01 9.13 -15.35
N MET A 50 12.81 8.09 -15.58
CA MET A 50 14.12 8.13 -16.23
C MET A 50 15.10 9.09 -15.53
N LEU A 51 15.01 9.17 -14.20
CA LEU A 51 15.88 10.00 -13.37
C LEU A 51 16.63 9.15 -12.35
N ASP A 52 17.84 9.61 -12.03
CA ASP A 52 18.69 8.98 -11.03
C ASP A 52 18.07 9.09 -9.63
N PHE A 53 18.26 8.04 -8.83
CA PHE A 53 17.76 8.00 -7.46
C PHE A 53 18.35 9.06 -6.52
N GLY A 54 19.47 9.69 -6.89
CA GLY A 54 20.11 10.77 -6.14
C GLY A 54 19.70 12.19 -6.55
N SER A 55 18.90 12.33 -7.62
CA SER A 55 18.60 13.63 -8.23
C SER A 55 17.28 14.27 -7.76
N SER A 56 16.39 13.52 -7.12
CA SER A 56 15.06 13.99 -6.72
C SER A 56 14.96 14.24 -5.21
N GLN A 57 14.10 15.17 -4.77
CA GLN A 57 13.80 15.31 -3.32
C GLN A 57 12.99 14.10 -2.78
N GLU A 58 12.46 13.24 -3.66
CA GLU A 58 11.72 12.01 -3.35
C GLU A 58 12.66 10.79 -3.28
N ASN A 59 13.80 10.95 -2.58
CA ASN A 59 14.90 9.97 -2.43
C ASN A 59 14.52 8.61 -1.80
N LEU A 60 13.24 8.37 -1.54
CA LEU A 60 12.75 7.10 -0.99
C LEU A 60 12.62 6.10 -2.14
N SER A 61 13.49 5.09 -2.17
CA SER A 61 13.31 3.92 -3.02
C SER A 61 12.20 3.03 -2.49
N ALA A 62 11.39 2.51 -3.41
CA ALA A 62 10.37 1.50 -3.17
C ALA A 62 10.76 0.21 -3.90
N ILE A 63 10.89 -0.87 -3.13
CA ILE A 63 11.18 -2.20 -3.68
C ILE A 63 9.88 -2.99 -3.73
N THR A 64 9.56 -3.52 -4.90
CA THR A 64 8.41 -4.42 -5.10
C THR A 64 8.71 -5.85 -4.65
N PRO A 65 7.69 -6.71 -4.42
CA PRO A 65 7.91 -8.14 -4.10
C PRO A 65 8.67 -8.93 -5.18
N CYS A 66 8.70 -8.42 -6.41
CA CYS A 66 9.47 -8.98 -7.52
C CYS A 66 10.89 -8.40 -7.64
N ASN A 67 11.37 -7.69 -6.61
CA ASN A 67 12.71 -7.09 -6.50
C ASN A 67 13.02 -5.95 -7.48
N HIS A 68 12.04 -5.40 -8.19
CA HIS A 68 12.23 -4.16 -8.95
C HIS A 68 12.15 -2.93 -8.04
N CYS A 69 13.02 -1.96 -8.30
CA CYS A 69 13.16 -0.73 -7.52
C CYS A 69 12.70 0.49 -8.32
N PHE A 70 11.98 1.39 -7.67
CA PHE A 70 11.45 2.63 -8.26
C PHE A 70 11.47 3.74 -7.21
N HIS A 71 11.32 4.99 -7.60
CA HIS A 71 10.99 6.04 -6.62
C HIS A 71 9.63 5.72 -5.98
N ARG A 72 9.50 5.95 -4.68
CA ARG A 72 8.26 5.71 -3.93
C ARG A 72 7.08 6.44 -4.56
N ALA A 73 7.23 7.72 -4.84
CA ALA A 73 6.19 8.54 -5.45
C ALA A 73 5.85 8.10 -6.88
N CYS A 74 6.86 7.71 -7.69
CA CYS A 74 6.60 7.18 -9.03
C CYS A 74 5.79 5.88 -8.98
N LEU A 75 6.12 4.99 -8.06
CA LEU A 75 5.42 3.73 -7.89
C LEU A 75 4.00 3.94 -7.32
N GLU A 76 3.82 4.86 -6.38
CA GLU A 76 2.50 5.25 -5.85
C GLU A 76 1.59 5.76 -6.98
N ARG A 77 2.05 6.74 -7.78
CA ARG A 77 1.29 7.26 -8.93
C ARG A 77 0.96 6.19 -9.97
N TRP A 78 1.86 5.22 -10.16
CA TRP A 78 1.59 4.11 -11.07
C TRP A 78 0.49 3.17 -10.52
N MET A 79 0.52 2.89 -9.22
CA MET A 79 -0.48 2.03 -8.57
C MET A 79 -1.88 2.65 -8.54
N ASP A 80 -1.99 3.99 -8.60
CA ASP A 80 -3.28 4.67 -8.78
C ASP A 80 -3.97 4.30 -10.10
N LEU A 81 -3.17 3.91 -11.11
CA LEU A 81 -3.67 3.49 -12.43
C LEU A 81 -3.74 1.96 -12.55
N LYS A 82 -2.71 1.25 -12.08
CA LYS A 82 -2.61 -0.21 -12.23
C LYS A 82 -1.79 -0.87 -11.11
N MET A 83 -2.38 -1.88 -10.47
CA MET A 83 -1.75 -2.68 -9.40
C MET A 83 -0.79 -3.77 -9.93
N GLU A 84 0.10 -3.40 -10.86
CA GLU A 84 1.08 -4.31 -11.48
C GLU A 84 2.45 -3.64 -11.58
N CYS A 85 3.52 -4.43 -11.45
CA CYS A 85 4.89 -3.95 -11.60
C CYS A 85 5.15 -3.41 -13.01
N PRO A 86 5.68 -2.19 -13.18
CA PRO A 86 6.00 -1.63 -14.50
C PRO A 86 6.98 -2.49 -15.32
N SER A 87 7.97 -3.10 -14.67
CA SER A 87 9.02 -3.88 -15.35
C SER A 87 8.59 -5.30 -15.74
N CYS A 88 7.89 -6.03 -14.88
CA CYS A 88 7.59 -7.46 -15.09
C CYS A 88 6.10 -7.82 -15.04
N ARG A 89 5.21 -6.85 -14.82
CA ARG A 89 3.75 -7.02 -14.74
C ARG A 89 3.27 -7.97 -13.64
N ALA A 90 4.13 -8.31 -12.68
CA ALA A 90 3.72 -9.07 -11.50
C ALA A 90 2.72 -8.26 -10.66
N PRO A 91 1.70 -8.89 -10.04
CA PRO A 91 0.71 -8.19 -9.23
C PRO A 91 1.36 -7.58 -7.99
N LEU A 92 0.96 -6.35 -7.65
CA LEU A 92 1.49 -5.63 -6.49
C LEU A 92 0.47 -5.63 -5.32
N PRO A 93 0.91 -5.86 -4.08
CA PRO A 93 0.09 -5.68 -2.89
C PRO A 93 -0.21 -4.20 -2.65
N ILE A 94 -1.31 -3.90 -1.95
CA ILE A 94 -1.70 -2.51 -1.66
C ILE A 94 -0.62 -1.78 -0.84
N ILE A 95 -0.38 -0.52 -1.19
CA ILE A 95 0.31 0.42 -0.30
C ILE A 95 -0.73 0.88 0.72
N VAL A 96 -0.44 0.70 2.01
CA VAL A 96 -1.23 1.24 3.12
C VAL A 96 -0.41 2.18 3.97
#